data_AF-A0A6J3LT21-F1
#
_entry.id   AF-A0A6J3LT21-F1
#
_cell.length_a   1.000
_cell.length_b   1.000
_cell.length_c   1.000
_cell.angle_alpha   90.00
_cell.angle_beta   90.00
_cell.angle_gamma   90.00
#
_symmetry.space_group_name_H-M   'P 1'
#
loop_
_entity.id
_entity.type
_entity.pdbx_description
1 polymer ?
#
loop_
_entity_poly.entity_id
_entity_poly.type
_entity_poly.pdbx_seq_one_letter_code
_entity_poly.pdbx_strand_id
1 'polypeptide(L)'
;MSLTINQAARKYKSGDLSWSDYLDQILPRLAGDGHEEDEEEPAGLGLLEHIDPFASYIYTWSKDMEWWLDPTMIKALFENYRNGADKDEIKDQLSKISKERDQGWARMCLAQLALEDRKANTLKWLLDEGGFGYSHEFEHEANTVDEGKDPETFKVLEESKFREQWPRRTPTPANLRDPDFVYDEENELFDDDGDEGDDDPTANIDSTHPLW
;
A
#
# COMPACT_ATOMS: atom_id res chain seq x y z
N MET A 1 5.26 25.64 -4.90
CA MET A 1 3.90 25.09 -5.06
C MET A 1 3.93 23.70 -4.49
N SER A 2 2.99 23.36 -3.61
CA SER A 2 2.77 21.98 -3.20
C SER A 2 2.21 21.20 -4.38
N LEU A 3 2.68 19.97 -4.59
CA LEU A 3 2.09 19.05 -5.55
C LEU A 3 1.09 18.14 -4.84
N THR A 4 0.05 17.72 -5.57
CA THR A 4 -0.75 16.57 -5.15
C THR A 4 0.12 15.32 -5.10
N ILE A 5 -0.28 14.31 -4.34
CA ILE A 5 0.53 13.09 -4.14
C ILE A 5 0.74 12.35 -5.46
N ASN A 6 -0.29 12.33 -6.31
CA ASN A 6 -0.23 11.75 -7.65
C ASN A 6 0.72 12.53 -8.57
N GLN A 7 0.71 13.86 -8.52
CA GLN A 7 1.63 14.68 -9.30
C GLN A 7 3.08 14.48 -8.85
N ALA A 8 3.31 14.44 -7.54
CA ALA A 8 4.62 14.15 -6.97
C ALA A 8 5.12 12.76 -7.39
N ALA A 9 4.28 11.72 -7.25
CA ALA A 9 4.60 10.35 -7.66
C ALA A 9 4.95 10.28 -9.15
N ARG A 10 4.12 10.86 -10.03
CA ARG A 10 4.38 10.87 -11.47
C ARG A 10 5.69 11.57 -11.83
N LYS A 11 5.97 12.73 -11.23
CA LYS A 11 7.21 13.48 -11.47
C LYS A 11 8.44 12.76 -10.92
N TYR A 12 8.31 12.07 -9.80
CA TYR A 12 9.39 11.22 -9.28
C TYR A 12 9.67 10.05 -10.23
N LYS A 13 8.63 9.33 -10.68
CA LYS A 13 8.78 8.19 -11.60
C LYS A 13 9.26 8.61 -13.00
N SER A 14 8.99 9.84 -13.46
CA SER A 14 9.56 10.38 -14.70
C SER A 14 11.00 10.89 -14.56
N GLY A 15 11.52 11.02 -13.33
CA GLY A 15 12.84 11.58 -13.05
C GLY A 15 12.90 13.10 -13.00
N ASP A 16 11.75 13.78 -13.04
CA ASP A 16 11.65 15.25 -12.91
C ASP A 16 11.81 15.73 -11.46
N LEU A 17 11.87 14.81 -10.51
CA LEU A 17 11.94 15.09 -9.09
C LEU A 17 12.95 14.15 -8.41
N SER A 18 13.82 14.70 -7.56
CA SER A 18 14.77 13.88 -6.80
C SER A 18 14.07 13.13 -5.67
N TRP A 19 14.71 12.10 -5.10
CA TRP A 19 14.16 11.39 -3.94
C TRP A 19 13.91 12.32 -2.74
N SER A 20 14.84 13.22 -2.44
CA SER A 20 14.69 14.15 -1.30
C SER A 20 13.54 15.13 -1.55
N ASP A 21 13.47 15.71 -2.76
CA ASP A 21 12.35 16.58 -3.15
C ASP A 21 11.03 15.82 -3.11
N TYR A 22 11.03 14.52 -3.43
CA TYR A 22 9.83 13.68 -3.46
C TYR A 22 9.28 13.46 -2.06
N LEU A 23 10.15 13.14 -1.12
CA LEU A 23 9.80 13.04 0.28
C LEU A 23 9.27 14.39 0.82
N ASP A 24 9.85 15.52 0.40
CA ASP A 24 9.36 16.86 0.76
C ASP A 24 7.97 17.15 0.20
N GLN A 25 7.57 16.52 -0.90
CA GLN A 25 6.20 16.63 -1.38
C GLN A 25 5.25 15.75 -0.56
N ILE A 26 5.57 14.47 -0.33
CA ILE A 26 4.57 13.50 0.16
C ILE A 26 4.48 13.41 1.69
N LEU A 27 5.58 13.59 2.43
CA LEU A 27 5.60 13.40 3.88
C LEU A 27 4.86 14.48 4.70
N PRO A 28 4.72 15.74 4.28
CA PRO A 28 3.88 16.73 4.96
C PRO A 28 2.44 16.26 5.21
N ARG A 29 1.93 15.31 4.40
CA ARG A 29 0.60 14.70 4.60
C ARG A 29 0.45 13.99 5.94
N LEU A 30 1.54 13.41 6.46
CA LEU A 30 1.54 12.82 7.81
C LEU A 30 1.28 13.86 8.91
N ALA A 31 1.52 15.14 8.63
CA ALA A 31 1.22 16.27 9.50
C ALA A 31 -0.13 16.95 9.20
N GLY A 32 -0.94 16.38 8.30
CA GLY A 32 -2.24 16.92 7.91
C GLY A 32 -2.20 17.94 6.76
N ASP A 33 -1.03 18.20 6.16
CA ASP A 33 -0.90 19.15 5.05
C ASP A 33 -1.30 18.53 3.69
N GLY A 34 -1.95 19.30 2.81
CA GLY A 34 -2.25 18.92 1.43
C GLY A 34 -3.36 17.87 1.19
N HIS A 35 -4.09 17.43 2.23
CA HIS A 35 -5.14 16.39 2.09
C HIS A 35 -6.31 16.79 1.20
N GLU A 36 -6.78 18.04 1.31
CA GLU A 36 -7.95 18.54 0.56
C GLU A 36 -7.67 18.53 -0.96
N GLU A 37 -6.44 18.86 -1.36
CA GLU A 37 -6.01 18.94 -2.75
C GLU A 37 -5.88 17.56 -3.42
N ASP A 38 -5.65 16.50 -2.63
CA ASP A 38 -5.54 15.12 -3.12
C ASP A 38 -6.92 14.47 -3.33
N GLU A 39 -7.93 14.84 -2.53
CA GLU A 39 -9.29 14.30 -2.62
C GLU A 39 -10.04 14.81 -3.87
N GLU A 40 -9.62 15.95 -4.43
CA GLU A 40 -10.21 16.55 -5.62
C GLU A 40 -9.73 15.92 -6.95
N GLU A 41 -8.77 14.98 -6.93
CA GLU A 41 -8.24 14.40 -8.17
C GLU A 41 -9.14 13.33 -8.80
N PRO A 42 -9.46 13.44 -10.11
CA PRO A 42 -10.41 12.57 -10.80
C PRO A 42 -9.94 11.11 -10.97
N ALA A 43 -8.65 10.83 -10.72
CA ALA A 43 -8.09 9.49 -10.85
C ALA A 43 -8.24 8.63 -9.57
N GLY A 44 -8.54 9.24 -8.43
CA GLY A 44 -8.67 8.57 -7.14
C GLY A 44 -7.42 7.83 -6.66
N LEU A 45 -7.55 7.16 -5.51
CA LEU A 45 -6.46 6.43 -4.85
C LEU A 45 -6.02 5.15 -5.57
N GLY A 46 -6.96 4.47 -6.24
CA GLY A 46 -6.65 3.23 -6.95
C GLY A 46 -5.61 3.40 -8.06
N LEU A 47 -5.47 4.60 -8.64
CA LEU A 47 -4.39 4.85 -9.59
C LEU A 47 -3.02 5.03 -8.91
N LEU A 48 -2.98 5.61 -7.71
CA LEU A 48 -1.73 5.84 -6.98
C LEU A 48 -1.07 4.51 -6.60
N GLU A 49 -1.86 3.52 -6.18
CA GLU A 49 -1.42 2.16 -5.86
C GLU A 49 -0.67 1.50 -7.03
N HIS A 50 -1.08 1.76 -8.27
CA HIS A 50 -0.42 1.22 -9.46
C HIS A 50 0.80 2.02 -9.92
N ILE A 51 0.87 3.32 -9.59
CA ILE A 51 1.98 4.19 -9.99
C ILE A 51 3.12 4.12 -8.97
N ASP A 52 2.78 4.27 -7.70
CA ASP A 52 3.71 4.35 -6.58
C ASP A 52 3.06 3.78 -5.29
N PRO A 53 3.19 2.47 -5.06
CA PRO A 53 2.68 1.82 -3.85
C PRO A 53 3.21 2.45 -2.56
N PHE A 54 4.44 2.95 -2.55
CA PHE A 54 5.02 3.64 -1.41
C PHE A 54 4.26 4.93 -1.07
N ALA A 55 3.97 5.79 -2.05
CA ALA A 55 3.12 6.96 -1.81
C ALA A 55 1.71 6.59 -1.38
N SER A 56 1.13 5.51 -1.92
CA SER A 56 -0.17 5.01 -1.44
C SER A 56 -0.14 4.69 0.05
N TYR A 57 0.91 4.01 0.55
CA TYR A 57 1.04 3.77 1.98
C TYR A 57 1.23 5.03 2.79
N ILE A 58 1.99 6.02 2.32
CA ILE A 58 2.10 7.31 3.02
C ILE A 58 0.74 8.01 3.12
N TYR A 59 -0.06 7.95 2.05
CA TYR A 59 -1.42 8.50 2.08
C TYR A 59 -2.31 7.77 3.08
N THR A 60 -2.38 6.44 3.02
CA THR A 60 -3.22 5.66 3.95
C THR A 60 -2.75 5.86 5.38
N TRP A 61 -1.43 5.85 5.60
CA TRP A 61 -0.83 6.15 6.89
C TRP A 61 -1.29 7.53 7.40
N SER A 62 -1.31 8.55 6.54
CA SER A 62 -1.71 9.90 6.93
C SER A 62 -3.20 10.03 7.34
N LYS A 63 -4.08 9.15 6.86
CA LYS A 63 -5.51 9.14 7.24
C LYS A 63 -5.77 8.45 8.58
N ASP A 64 -4.97 7.44 8.93
CA ASP A 64 -5.13 6.65 10.17
C ASP A 64 -4.46 7.29 11.41
N MET A 65 -3.80 8.44 11.24
CA MET A 65 -2.96 9.07 12.25
C MET A 65 -3.62 10.27 12.93
N GLU A 66 -3.45 10.38 14.25
CA GLU A 66 -3.42 11.71 14.87
C GLU A 66 -2.18 12.41 14.32
N TRP A 67 -2.38 13.47 13.54
CA TRP A 67 -1.36 14.14 12.76
C TRP A 67 -0.04 14.31 13.53
N TRP A 68 1.05 13.92 12.88
CA TRP A 68 2.39 14.12 13.44
C TRP A 68 2.73 15.60 13.44
N LEU A 69 3.28 16.09 14.56
CA LEU A 69 3.72 17.47 14.64
C LEU A 69 4.94 17.75 13.75
N ASP A 70 5.73 16.72 13.39
CA ASP A 70 6.98 16.87 12.63
C ASP A 70 7.37 15.59 11.85
N PRO A 71 7.22 15.54 10.51
CA PRO A 71 7.60 14.39 9.69
C PRO A 71 9.12 14.28 9.44
N THR A 72 9.95 15.20 9.96
CA THR A 72 11.40 15.24 9.68
C THR A 72 12.11 13.94 10.06
N MET A 73 11.71 13.30 11.17
CA MET A 73 12.30 12.01 11.57
C MET A 73 11.98 10.89 10.56
N ILE A 74 10.78 10.90 10.00
CA ILE A 74 10.35 9.93 8.98
C ILE A 74 11.10 10.18 7.68
N LYS A 75 11.30 11.45 7.29
CA LYS A 75 12.15 11.81 6.14
C LYS A 75 13.56 11.26 6.30
N ALA A 76 14.19 11.52 7.45
CA ALA A 76 15.55 11.06 7.73
C ALA A 76 15.68 9.53 7.67
N LEU A 77 14.66 8.78 8.13
CA LEU A 77 14.62 7.32 8.02
C LEU A 77 14.66 6.87 6.55
N PHE A 78 13.81 7.43 5.70
CA PHE A 78 13.72 7.06 4.29
C PHE A 78 14.92 7.54 3.47
N GLU A 79 15.48 8.71 3.77
CA GLU A 79 16.73 9.18 3.17
C GLU A 79 17.91 8.27 3.53
N ASN A 80 18.04 7.88 4.79
CA ASN A 80 19.11 6.96 5.21
C ASN A 80 19.00 5.61 4.53
N TYR A 81 17.78 5.04 4.46
CA TYR A 81 17.53 3.83 3.68
C TYR A 81 17.98 3.98 2.21
N ARG A 82 17.65 5.12 1.56
CA ARG A 82 18.01 5.37 0.16
C ARG A 82 19.52 5.56 -0.03
N ASN A 83 20.18 6.18 0.94
CA ASN A 83 21.62 6.42 0.96
C ASN A 83 22.46 5.17 1.31
N GLY A 84 21.81 4.03 1.57
CA GLY A 84 22.49 2.77 1.83
C GLY A 84 22.98 2.62 3.27
N ALA A 85 22.32 3.30 4.23
CA ALA A 85 22.49 3.01 5.64
C ALA A 85 22.30 1.52 5.91
N ASP A 86 23.07 0.99 6.85
CA ASP A 86 22.96 -0.42 7.19
C ASP A 86 21.67 -0.70 7.99
N LYS A 87 21.39 -1.98 8.16
CA LYS A 87 20.19 -2.47 8.85
C LYS A 87 20.09 -1.93 10.29
N ASP A 88 21.20 -1.87 11.01
CA ASP A 88 21.20 -1.52 12.43
C ASP A 88 20.97 -0.01 12.60
N GLU A 89 21.49 0.82 11.69
CA GLU A 89 21.19 2.26 11.62
C GLU A 89 19.70 2.53 11.33
N ILE A 90 19.12 1.82 10.34
CA ILE A 90 17.69 1.94 10.01
C ILE A 90 16.84 1.51 11.21
N LYS A 91 17.22 0.42 11.87
CA LYS A 91 16.52 -0.09 13.06
C LYS A 91 16.58 0.87 14.24
N ASP A 92 17.74 1.47 14.50
CA ASP A 92 17.90 2.49 15.54
C ASP A 92 16.99 3.70 15.27
N GLN A 93 16.93 4.19 14.04
CA GLN A 93 16.02 5.28 13.68
C GLN A 93 14.54 4.90 13.82
N LEU A 94 14.16 3.71 13.39
CA LEU A 94 12.79 3.22 13.51
C LEU A 94 12.35 3.13 14.97
N SER A 95 13.26 2.76 15.88
CA SER A 95 12.98 2.70 17.32
C SER A 95 12.69 4.08 17.97
N LYS A 96 13.05 5.18 17.31
CA LYS A 96 12.79 6.55 17.78
C LYS A 96 11.38 7.03 17.48
N ILE A 97 10.65 6.31 16.62
CA ILE A 97 9.23 6.56 16.36
C ILE A 97 8.44 6.12 17.59
N SER A 98 7.72 7.04 18.24
CA SER A 98 7.18 6.85 19.59
C SER A 98 6.01 5.88 19.67
N LYS A 99 5.15 5.83 18.65
CA LYS A 99 3.97 4.96 18.61
C LYS A 99 4.29 3.68 17.83
N GLU A 100 3.99 2.52 18.41
CA GLU A 100 4.24 1.20 17.79
C GLU A 100 3.49 1.02 16.46
N ARG A 101 2.26 1.54 16.38
CA ARG A 101 1.48 1.56 15.13
C ARG A 101 2.24 2.28 14.00
N ASP A 102 2.85 3.40 14.32
CA ASP A 102 3.55 4.26 13.34
C ASP A 102 4.88 3.62 12.94
N GLN A 103 5.52 2.87 13.85
CA GLN A 103 6.62 1.98 13.50
C GLN A 103 6.18 0.90 12.51
N GLY A 104 4.99 0.32 12.70
CA GLY A 104 4.40 -0.65 11.77
C GLY A 104 4.24 -0.09 10.36
N TRP A 105 3.67 1.12 10.23
CA TRP A 105 3.57 1.82 8.95
C TRP A 105 4.94 2.12 8.32
N ALA A 106 5.89 2.62 9.11
CA ALA A 106 7.25 2.86 8.62
C ALA A 106 7.92 1.57 8.14
N ARG A 107 7.76 0.45 8.87
CA ARG A 107 8.26 -0.88 8.44
C ARG A 107 7.61 -1.32 7.14
N MET A 108 6.30 -1.14 6.98
CA MET A 108 5.60 -1.50 5.74
C MET A 108 6.11 -0.70 4.55
N CYS A 109 6.28 0.62 4.72
CA CYS A 109 6.86 1.49 3.69
C CYS A 109 8.30 1.07 3.34
N LEU A 110 9.14 0.78 4.34
CA LEU A 110 10.49 0.27 4.11
C LEU A 110 10.48 -1.09 3.42
N ALA A 111 9.53 -1.97 3.72
CA ALA A 111 9.44 -3.30 3.12
C ALA A 111 9.08 -3.18 1.64
N GLN A 112 8.14 -2.30 1.30
CA GLN A 112 7.81 -1.96 -0.08
C GLN A 112 9.01 -1.42 -0.84
N LEU A 113 9.71 -0.43 -0.27
CA LEU A 113 10.90 0.14 -0.90
C LEU A 113 12.01 -0.91 -1.08
N ALA A 114 12.24 -1.76 -0.08
CA ALA A 114 13.23 -2.83 -0.15
C ALA A 114 12.88 -3.87 -1.22
N LEU A 115 11.58 -4.15 -1.41
CA LEU A 115 11.08 -5.05 -2.44
C LEU A 115 11.25 -4.44 -3.84
N GLU A 116 10.89 -3.17 -4.04
CA GLU A 116 11.06 -2.44 -5.31
C GLU A 116 12.54 -2.30 -5.68
N ASP A 117 13.40 -1.97 -4.70
CA ASP A 117 14.84 -1.83 -4.88
C ASP A 117 15.61 -3.15 -4.95
N ARG A 118 14.91 -4.30 -4.82
CA ARG A 118 15.51 -5.64 -4.84
C ARG A 118 16.59 -5.83 -3.76
N LYS A 119 16.40 -5.24 -2.57
CA LYS A 119 17.31 -5.32 -1.42
C LYS A 119 16.94 -6.48 -0.50
N ALA A 120 17.29 -7.71 -0.90
CA ALA A 120 16.95 -8.96 -0.21
C ALA A 120 17.26 -8.95 1.30
N ASN A 121 18.44 -8.45 1.72
CA ASN A 121 18.83 -8.43 3.14
C ASN A 121 17.93 -7.54 4.00
N THR A 122 17.63 -6.32 3.52
CA THR A 122 16.74 -5.38 4.22
C THR A 122 15.31 -5.92 4.24
N LEU A 123 14.84 -6.44 3.10
CA LEU A 123 13.53 -7.06 2.99
C LEU A 123 13.37 -8.23 3.96
N LYS A 124 14.37 -9.12 4.04
CA LYS A 124 14.35 -10.27 4.94
C LYS A 124 14.17 -9.84 6.39
N TRP A 125 14.95 -8.86 6.83
CA TRP A 125 14.85 -8.35 8.19
C TRP A 125 13.47 -7.77 8.50
N LEU A 126 12.90 -6.99 7.58
CA LEU A 126 11.57 -6.39 7.74
C LEU A 126 10.48 -7.46 7.81
N LEU A 127 10.57 -8.50 6.97
CA LEU A 127 9.63 -9.63 6.98
C LEU A 127 9.77 -10.51 8.25
N ASP A 128 11.00 -10.70 8.73
CA ASP A 128 11.27 -11.49 9.95
C ASP A 128 10.74 -10.79 11.21
N GLU A 129 10.93 -9.47 11.33
CA GLU A 129 10.38 -8.69 12.45
C GLU A 129 8.87 -8.49 12.32
N GLY A 130 8.37 -8.30 11.10
CA GLY A 130 6.95 -8.08 10.81
C GLY A 130 6.39 -6.85 11.54
N GLY A 131 5.21 -7.00 12.12
CA GLY A 131 4.50 -5.90 12.78
C GLY A 131 3.74 -4.98 11.82
N PHE A 132 3.45 -5.48 10.62
CA PHE A 132 2.58 -4.84 9.63
C PHE A 132 1.79 -5.91 8.86
N GLY A 133 0.63 -5.53 8.34
CA GLY A 133 -0.15 -6.36 7.42
C GLY A 133 0.38 -6.23 5.99
N TYR A 134 0.18 -7.27 5.18
CA TYR A 134 0.51 -7.22 3.76
C TYR A 134 -0.68 -6.70 2.96
N SER A 135 -0.43 -5.73 2.09
CA SER A 135 -1.42 -5.23 1.14
C SER A 135 -1.45 -6.10 -0.12
N HIS A 136 -2.46 -5.87 -0.95
CA HIS A 136 -2.55 -6.50 -2.28
C HIS A 136 -1.44 -6.00 -3.22
N GLU A 137 -0.97 -4.76 -3.05
CA GLU A 137 0.09 -4.14 -3.87
C GLU A 137 1.45 -4.76 -3.53
N PHE A 138 1.71 -5.01 -2.25
CA PHE A 138 2.88 -5.75 -1.81
C PHE A 138 2.85 -7.17 -2.37
N GLU A 139 1.69 -7.84 -2.33
CA GLU A 139 1.51 -9.16 -2.94
C GLU A 139 1.80 -9.13 -4.44
N HIS A 140 1.25 -8.16 -5.15
CA HIS A 140 1.44 -7.98 -6.59
C HIS A 140 2.92 -7.82 -6.93
N GLU A 141 3.61 -6.88 -6.29
CA GLU A 141 5.03 -6.63 -6.53
C GLU A 141 5.87 -7.86 -6.17
N ALA A 142 5.57 -8.55 -5.06
CA ALA A 142 6.27 -9.77 -4.66
C ALA A 142 6.09 -10.92 -5.67
N ASN A 143 4.93 -10.98 -6.34
CA ASN A 143 4.67 -11.95 -7.40
C ASN A 143 5.44 -11.64 -8.70
N THR A 144 5.87 -10.39 -8.91
CA THR A 144 6.73 -10.03 -10.06
C THR A 144 8.18 -10.48 -9.90
N VAL A 145 8.62 -10.78 -8.67
CA VAL A 145 9.98 -11.23 -8.41
C VAL A 145 10.20 -12.61 -9.02
N ASP A 146 11.16 -12.68 -9.93
CA ASP A 146 11.51 -13.85 -10.71
C ASP A 146 12.80 -14.49 -10.19
N GLU A 147 12.77 -15.80 -9.93
CA GLU A 147 13.92 -16.56 -9.41
C GLU A 147 15.14 -16.50 -10.34
N GLY A 148 14.92 -16.45 -11.66
CA GLY A 148 15.99 -16.39 -12.65
C GLY A 148 16.70 -15.04 -12.72
N LYS A 149 16.00 -13.95 -12.36
CA LYS A 149 16.54 -12.57 -12.40
C LYS A 149 17.04 -12.08 -11.06
N ASP A 150 16.34 -12.40 -9.97
CA ASP A 150 16.69 -12.00 -8.61
C ASP A 150 16.45 -13.16 -7.63
N PRO A 151 17.38 -14.14 -7.61
CA PRO A 151 17.24 -15.34 -6.79
C PRO A 151 17.29 -15.02 -5.29
N GLU A 152 17.99 -13.95 -4.88
CA GLU A 152 18.14 -13.60 -3.46
C GLU A 152 16.83 -13.06 -2.89
N THR A 153 16.23 -12.06 -3.55
CA THR A 153 14.93 -11.51 -3.13
C THR A 153 13.83 -12.55 -3.26
N PHE A 154 13.86 -13.36 -4.34
CA PHE A 154 12.91 -14.46 -4.52
C PHE A 154 12.95 -15.43 -3.33
N LYS A 155 14.15 -15.91 -2.96
CA LYS A 155 14.32 -16.82 -1.84
C LYS A 155 13.81 -16.22 -0.53
N VAL A 156 14.14 -14.96 -0.26
CA VAL A 156 13.68 -14.25 0.95
C VAL A 156 12.15 -14.23 1.03
N LEU A 157 11.46 -13.96 -0.09
CA LEU A 157 10.01 -13.99 -0.14
C LEU A 157 9.47 -15.40 0.11
N GLU A 158 9.94 -16.40 -0.64
CA GLU A 158 9.46 -17.79 -0.55
C GLU A 158 9.69 -18.43 0.83
N GLU A 159 10.74 -18.04 1.55
CA GLU A 159 11.04 -18.54 2.90
C GLU A 159 10.35 -17.74 4.02
N SER A 160 9.64 -16.66 3.71
CA SER A 160 9.05 -15.77 4.71
C SER A 160 7.62 -16.16 5.11
N LYS A 161 7.19 -15.73 6.31
CA LYS A 161 5.80 -15.86 6.77
C LYS A 161 4.79 -15.16 5.85
N PHE A 162 5.23 -14.19 5.05
CA PHE A 162 4.40 -13.58 4.02
C PHE A 162 3.88 -14.65 3.04
N ARG A 163 4.72 -15.57 2.57
CA ARG A 163 4.31 -16.62 1.63
C ARG A 163 3.52 -17.75 2.26
N GLU A 164 3.62 -17.95 3.58
CA GLU A 164 2.70 -18.83 4.30
C GLU A 164 1.26 -18.28 4.29
N GLN A 165 1.09 -16.97 4.43
CA GLN A 165 -0.20 -16.29 4.45
C GLN A 165 -0.73 -15.98 3.04
N TRP A 166 0.16 -15.65 2.12
CA TRP A 166 -0.11 -15.27 0.74
C TRP A 166 0.69 -16.17 -0.22
N PRO A 167 0.30 -17.45 -0.34
CA PRO A 167 0.98 -18.37 -1.25
C PRO A 167 1.00 -17.80 -2.66
N ARG A 168 2.15 -17.91 -3.33
CA ARG A 168 2.26 -17.47 -4.72
C ARG A 168 1.21 -18.23 -5.53
N ARG A 169 0.28 -17.49 -6.13
CA ARG A 169 -0.71 -18.09 -7.03
C ARG A 169 0.07 -18.71 -8.18
N THR A 170 0.11 -20.04 -8.23
CA THR A 170 0.59 -20.73 -9.43
C THR A 170 -0.27 -20.19 -10.57
N PRO A 171 0.30 -19.75 -11.71
CA PRO A 171 -0.53 -19.40 -12.86
C PRO A 171 -1.43 -20.59 -13.12
N THR A 172 -2.74 -20.41 -13.00
CA THR A 172 -3.71 -21.45 -13.29
C THR A 172 -3.37 -21.92 -14.70
N PRO A 173 -3.04 -23.21 -14.92
CA PRO A 173 -2.85 -23.72 -16.26
C PRO A 173 -4.05 -23.27 -17.08
N ALA A 174 -3.83 -22.65 -18.24
CA ALA A 174 -4.91 -22.10 -19.08
C ALA A 174 -6.03 -23.12 -19.36
N ASN A 175 -5.72 -24.40 -19.18
CA ASN A 175 -6.55 -25.58 -19.35
C ASN A 175 -7.57 -25.81 -18.21
N LEU A 176 -7.53 -25.01 -17.14
CA LEU A 176 -8.51 -25.01 -16.03
C LEU A 176 -9.35 -23.71 -15.98
N ARG A 177 -9.16 -22.79 -16.95
CA ARG A 177 -10.23 -21.84 -17.27
C ARG A 177 -11.30 -22.65 -17.99
N ASP A 178 -12.45 -22.79 -17.35
CA ASP A 178 -13.65 -23.33 -17.97
C ASP A 178 -13.82 -22.68 -19.36
N PRO A 179 -13.86 -23.45 -20.46
CA PRO A 179 -14.00 -22.89 -21.80
C PRO A 179 -15.38 -22.27 -22.08
N ASP A 180 -16.31 -22.35 -21.12
CA ASP A 180 -17.71 -21.99 -21.31
C ASP A 180 -18.12 -20.64 -20.69
N PHE A 181 -17.21 -19.84 -20.13
CA PHE A 181 -17.54 -18.46 -19.77
C PHE A 181 -17.45 -17.54 -20.99
N VAL A 182 -18.43 -17.64 -21.88
CA VAL A 182 -18.72 -16.63 -22.89
C VAL A 182 -19.30 -15.42 -22.17
N TYR A 183 -18.60 -14.29 -22.22
CA TYR A 183 -19.15 -13.01 -21.80
C TYR A 183 -20.20 -12.63 -22.85
N ASP A 184 -21.48 -12.74 -22.49
CA ASP A 184 -22.59 -12.37 -23.36
C ASP A 184 -22.82 -10.85 -23.21
N GLU A 185 -22.32 -10.07 -24.18
CA GLU A 185 -22.43 -8.60 -24.21
C GLU A 185 -23.89 -8.11 -24.39
N GLU A 186 -24.88 -8.99 -24.60
CA GLU A 186 -26.28 -8.58 -24.87
C GLU A 186 -27.16 -8.42 -23.63
N ASN A 187 -26.66 -8.61 -22.40
CA ASN A 187 -27.49 -8.52 -21.18
C ASN A 187 -27.40 -7.15 -20.45
N GLU A 188 -27.24 -6.06 -21.18
CA GLU A 188 -27.59 -4.70 -20.71
C GLU A 188 -29.05 -4.37 -21.05
N LEU A 189 -29.98 -4.93 -20.28
CA LEU A 189 -31.37 -4.43 -20.15
C LEU A 189 -31.59 -4.27 -18.64
N PHE A 190 -31.38 -3.09 -18.06
CA PHE A 190 -32.44 -2.10 -17.86
C PHE A 190 -33.79 -2.75 -17.54
N ASP A 191 -34.02 -3.03 -16.26
CA ASP A 191 -35.35 -2.96 -15.67
C ASP A 191 -35.35 -1.75 -14.74
N ASP A 192 -35.53 -0.58 -15.37
CA ASP A 192 -36.30 0.52 -14.80
C ASP A 192 -37.76 0.13 -14.94
N ASP A 193 -38.47 -0.06 -13.83
CA ASP A 193 -39.90 0.19 -13.69
C ASP A 193 -40.29 0.00 -12.22
N GLY A 194 -40.68 1.10 -11.58
CA GLY A 194 -41.19 1.10 -10.21
C GLY A 194 -42.58 0.49 -10.09
N ASP A 195 -42.95 0.14 -8.86
CA ASP A 195 -44.36 0.18 -8.44
C ASP A 195 -44.44 0.55 -6.95
N GLU A 196 -45.34 1.49 -6.67
CA GLU A 196 -45.67 2.03 -5.36
C GLU A 196 -46.55 1.04 -4.58
N GLY A 197 -46.43 1.02 -3.25
CA GLY A 197 -47.32 0.27 -2.38
C GLY A 197 -47.05 0.51 -0.90
N ASP A 198 -47.62 1.60 -0.38
CA ASP A 198 -47.75 1.89 1.05
C ASP A 198 -48.52 0.79 1.81
N ASP A 199 -48.04 0.39 3.01
CA ASP A 199 -48.83 0.36 4.25
C ASP A 199 -47.96 -0.04 5.48
N ASP A 200 -47.95 0.89 6.45
CA ASP A 200 -47.33 0.93 7.80
C ASP A 200 -48.01 -0.06 8.81
N PRO A 201 -47.75 -0.14 10.15
CA PRO A 201 -46.56 0.00 11.02
C PRO A 201 -46.34 -1.26 11.93
N THR A 202 -45.26 -1.25 12.73
CA THR A 202 -44.99 -2.07 13.96
C THR A 202 -44.36 -3.48 13.86
N ALA A 203 -43.04 -3.55 14.11
CA ALA A 203 -42.29 -4.59 14.88
C ALA A 203 -40.78 -4.28 14.72
N ASN A 204 -40.13 -3.50 15.58
CA ASN A 204 -39.60 -3.82 16.90
C ASN A 204 -38.66 -5.06 16.95
N ILE A 205 -37.47 -4.82 17.56
CA ILE A 205 -36.49 -5.77 18.13
C ILE A 205 -35.53 -6.37 17.06
N ASP A 206 -34.20 -6.42 17.18
CA ASP A 206 -33.31 -6.29 18.34
C ASP A 206 -31.92 -5.78 17.93
N SER A 207 -31.28 -5.13 18.88
CA SER A 207 -29.87 -4.73 18.83
C SER A 207 -29.00 -5.89 19.26
N THR A 208 -28.18 -6.46 18.39
CA THR A 208 -26.98 -7.19 18.85
C THR A 208 -25.84 -7.10 17.83
N HIS A 209 -24.95 -6.14 18.10
CA HIS A 209 -23.52 -6.32 17.85
C HIS A 209 -23.04 -7.63 18.49
N PRO A 210 -22.03 -8.27 17.88
CA PRO A 210 -20.83 -8.53 18.65
C PRO A 210 -19.62 -7.91 17.95
N LEU A 211 -18.92 -7.08 18.72
CA LEU A 211 -17.52 -6.78 18.55
C LEU A 211 -16.73 -8.07 18.79
N TRP A 212 -15.89 -8.45 17.83
CA TRP A 212 -14.58 -9.05 18.08
C TRP A 212 -13.62 -8.48 17.04
#